data_AF-A0A934ZMR9-F1
#
_entry.id   AF-A0A934ZMR9-F1
#
_cell.length_a   1.000
_cell.length_b   1.000
_cell.length_c   1.000
_cell.angle_alpha   90.00
_cell.angle_beta   90.00
_cell.angle_gamma   90.00
#
_symmetry.space_group_name_H-M   'P 1'
#
loop_
_entity.id
_entity.type
_entity.pdbx_description
1 polymer ?
#
loop_
_entity_poly.entity_id
_entity_poly.type
_entity_poly.pdbx_seq_one_letter_code
_entity_poly.pdbx_strand_id
1 'polypeptide(L)'
;MGHDDLIRVTAAQRRRLQAIVQGSADDARARLRATVILMSAEGSGGELIARTLGVTRRTVTNTRTRWRERGLAGLSDRPRSGRPPLADASYRATLRRLVERDPRALGYAFARWTAPRLGAHMATVSGVRLSTSQLLRLLHGQEFVWRRTKRTLRNLQDPAAIARAHRQLKRLKRGALRPAVGTNSGTATG
;
A
#
# COMPACT_ATOMS: atom_id res chain seq x y z
N MET A 1 -38.62 39.07 14.74
CA MET A 1 -38.10 38.21 15.83
C MET A 1 -38.17 36.77 15.35
N GLY A 2 -37.06 36.23 14.83
CA GLY A 2 -37.07 34.93 14.14
C GLY A 2 -37.11 33.77 15.13
N HIS A 3 -38.03 32.83 14.90
CA HIS A 3 -38.24 31.64 15.72
C HIS A 3 -36.91 30.91 15.98
N ASP A 4 -36.46 31.02 17.22
CA ASP A 4 -35.34 30.27 17.76
C ASP A 4 -35.80 28.83 17.93
N ASP A 5 -35.57 28.06 16.87
CA ASP A 5 -36.12 26.73 16.72
C ASP A 5 -35.34 25.76 17.63
N LEU A 6 -35.83 25.68 18.87
CA LEU A 6 -35.24 25.01 20.03
C LEU A 6 -34.75 23.61 19.68
N ILE A 7 -33.47 23.37 19.90
CA ILE A 7 -32.88 22.05 19.68
C ILE A 7 -33.14 21.18 20.90
N ARG A 8 -33.95 20.12 20.73
CA ARG A 8 -34.19 19.13 21.78
C ARG A 8 -33.07 18.10 21.81
N VAL A 9 -32.57 17.79 23.01
CA VAL A 9 -31.49 16.84 23.26
C VAL A 9 -31.86 16.01 24.49
N THR A 10 -31.86 14.69 24.36
CA THR A 10 -32.08 13.76 25.49
C THR A 10 -30.90 13.75 26.46
N ALA A 11 -31.09 13.26 27.68
CA ALA A 11 -30.00 13.13 28.65
C ALA A 11 -28.83 12.28 28.12
N ALA A 12 -29.12 11.18 27.42
CA ALA A 12 -28.10 10.33 26.80
C ALA A 12 -27.32 11.07 25.70
N GLN A 13 -28.02 11.82 24.84
CA GLN A 13 -27.38 12.64 23.81
C GLN A 13 -26.54 13.77 24.42
N ARG A 14 -27.01 14.42 25.48
CA ARG A 14 -26.28 15.47 26.18
C ARG A 14 -24.96 14.94 26.76
N ARG A 15 -24.99 13.78 27.42
CA ARG A 15 -23.76 13.10 27.89
C ARG A 15 -22.78 12.82 26.75
N ARG A 16 -23.29 12.35 25.60
CA ARG A 16 -22.44 12.06 24.45
C ARG A 16 -21.84 13.32 23.83
N LEU A 17 -22.61 14.40 23.72
CA LEU A 17 -22.14 15.71 23.27
C LEU A 17 -21.06 16.27 24.19
N GLN A 18 -21.26 16.19 25.51
CA GLN A 18 -20.26 16.60 26.50
C GLN A 18 -18.98 15.78 26.38
N ALA A 19 -19.09 14.46 26.22
CA ALA A 19 -17.93 13.60 25.98
C ALA A 19 -17.17 13.97 24.69
N ILE A 20 -17.87 14.37 23.62
CA ILE A 20 -17.24 14.85 22.38
C ILE A 20 -16.49 16.16 22.64
N VAL A 21 -17.08 17.10 23.37
CA VAL A 21 -16.45 18.40 23.70
C VAL A 21 -15.20 18.20 24.56
N GLN A 22 -15.24 17.29 25.53
CA GLN A 22 -14.13 17.00 26.46
C GLN A 22 -13.09 16.02 25.90
N GLY A 23 -13.40 15.32 24.80
CA GLY A 23 -12.53 14.30 24.21
C GLY A 23 -11.32 14.85 23.45
N SER A 24 -10.33 13.98 23.25
CA SER A 24 -9.03 14.28 22.63
C SER A 24 -9.12 14.80 21.18
N ALA A 25 -8.05 15.51 20.79
CA ALA A 25 -7.89 16.45 19.67
C ALA A 25 -8.44 16.11 18.26
N ASP A 26 -8.79 14.87 17.94
CA ASP A 26 -8.78 14.39 16.55
C ASP A 26 -9.95 14.86 15.64
N ASP A 27 -11.01 15.45 16.18
CA ASP A 27 -12.06 16.09 15.34
C ASP A 27 -12.54 17.43 15.89
N ALA A 28 -11.77 18.49 15.60
CA ALA A 28 -12.12 19.87 15.92
C ALA A 28 -13.49 20.30 15.38
N ARG A 29 -13.94 19.73 14.25
CA ARG A 29 -15.25 20.06 13.67
C ARG A 29 -16.38 19.38 14.42
N ALA A 30 -16.20 18.13 14.84
CA ALA A 30 -17.17 17.46 15.70
C ALA A 30 -17.32 18.19 17.05
N ARG A 31 -16.21 18.66 17.65
CA ARG A 31 -16.25 19.49 18.87
C ARG A 31 -17.06 20.76 18.67
N LEU A 32 -16.72 21.54 17.64
CA LEU A 32 -17.44 22.78 17.31
C LEU A 32 -18.95 22.52 17.15
N ARG A 33 -19.32 21.49 16.39
CA ARG A 33 -20.72 21.14 16.14
C ARG A 33 -21.42 20.70 17.43
N ALA A 34 -20.75 19.91 18.28
CA ALA A 34 -21.30 19.48 19.56
C ALA A 34 -21.56 20.69 20.47
N THR A 35 -20.63 21.64 20.54
CA THR A 35 -20.81 22.89 21.31
C THR A 35 -21.98 23.72 20.79
N VAL A 36 -22.13 23.87 19.46
CA VAL A 36 -23.29 24.55 18.87
C VAL A 36 -24.61 23.91 19.30
N ILE A 37 -24.69 22.58 19.32
CA ILE A 37 -25.91 21.85 19.70
C ILE A 37 -26.20 22.00 21.20
N LEU A 38 -25.18 21.93 22.06
CA LEU A 38 -25.35 22.14 23.51
C LEU A 38 -25.88 23.55 23.81
N MET A 39 -25.25 24.59 23.26
CA MET A 39 -25.71 25.98 23.44
C MET A 39 -27.13 26.19 22.87
N SER A 40 -27.43 25.56 21.73
CA SER A 40 -28.78 25.63 21.14
C SER A 40 -29.84 24.92 22.00
N ALA A 41 -29.46 23.86 22.70
CA ALA A 41 -30.34 23.13 23.63
C ALA A 41 -30.55 23.88 24.95
N GLU A 42 -29.66 24.83 25.27
CA GLU A 42 -29.78 25.77 26.38
C GLU A 42 -30.57 27.03 26.00
N GLY A 43 -31.09 27.11 24.77
CA GLY A 43 -31.89 28.25 24.31
C GLY A 43 -31.06 29.44 23.83
N SER A 44 -29.76 29.26 23.56
CA SER A 44 -28.96 30.33 22.97
C SER A 44 -29.35 30.59 21.51
N GLY A 45 -29.62 31.85 21.19
CA GLY A 45 -29.90 32.29 19.82
C GLY A 45 -28.72 32.09 18.88
N GLY A 46 -29.00 31.80 17.61
CA GLY A 46 -27.96 31.46 16.63
C GLY A 46 -26.89 32.54 16.42
N GLU A 47 -27.25 33.81 16.56
CA GLU A 47 -26.33 34.95 16.45
C GLU A 47 -25.37 35.03 17.65
N LEU A 48 -25.86 34.74 18.86
CA LEU A 48 -25.01 34.67 20.05
C LEU A 48 -23.99 33.54 19.92
N ILE A 49 -24.46 32.34 19.54
CA ILE A 49 -23.60 31.16 19.32
C ILE A 49 -22.50 31.46 18.28
N ALA A 50 -22.88 32.09 17.16
CA ALA A 50 -21.95 32.44 16.10
C ALA A 50 -20.80 33.32 16.61
N ARG A 51 -21.13 34.38 17.36
CA ARG A 51 -20.13 35.27 17.97
C ARG A 51 -19.27 34.56 19.02
N THR A 52 -19.88 33.79 19.92
CA THR A 52 -19.16 33.07 20.99
C THR A 52 -18.15 32.08 20.43
N LEU A 53 -18.47 31.40 19.33
CA LEU A 53 -17.62 30.35 18.75
C LEU A 53 -16.74 30.84 17.58
N GLY A 54 -16.82 32.12 17.20
CA GLY A 54 -16.04 32.67 16.08
C GLY A 54 -16.41 32.08 14.72
N VAL A 55 -17.68 31.73 14.51
CA VAL A 55 -18.18 31.12 13.27
C VAL A 55 -19.30 31.95 12.65
N THR A 56 -19.59 31.70 11.38
CA THR A 56 -20.73 32.36 10.72
C THR A 56 -22.07 31.81 11.22
N ARG A 57 -23.12 32.64 11.22
CA ARG A 57 -24.50 32.21 11.47
C ARG A 57 -24.93 31.05 10.56
N ARG A 58 -24.46 31.02 9.31
CA ARG A 58 -24.70 29.92 8.36
C ARG A 58 -24.12 28.58 8.87
N THR A 59 -22.96 28.59 9.51
CA THR A 59 -22.38 27.40 10.15
C THR A 59 -23.27 26.88 11.27
N VAL A 60 -23.82 27.77 12.10
CA VAL A 60 -24.75 27.42 13.18
C VAL A 60 -26.03 26.80 12.62
N THR A 61 -26.66 27.45 11.64
CA THR A 61 -27.85 26.92 10.97
C THR A 61 -27.59 25.55 10.36
N ASN A 62 -26.51 25.38 9.59
CA ASN A 62 -26.16 24.10 8.97
C ASN A 62 -25.93 22.99 10.00
N THR A 63 -25.36 23.33 11.15
CA THR A 63 -25.14 22.37 12.24
C THR A 63 -26.47 21.95 12.87
N ARG A 64 -27.36 22.90 13.16
CA ARG A 64 -28.72 22.63 13.65
C ARG A 64 -29.50 21.74 12.68
N THR A 65 -29.45 22.04 11.38
CA THR A 65 -30.08 21.21 10.33
C THR A 65 -29.53 19.79 10.33
N ARG A 66 -28.20 19.62 10.32
CA ARG A 66 -27.56 18.29 10.37
C ARG A 66 -27.95 17.48 11.61
N TRP A 67 -28.07 18.14 12.76
CA TRP A 67 -28.51 17.50 14.00
C TRP A 67 -29.94 16.99 13.90
N ARG A 68 -30.86 17.78 13.34
CA ARG A 68 -32.26 17.35 13.16
C ARG A 68 -32.38 16.16 12.21
N GLU A 69 -31.58 16.14 11.15
CA GLU A 69 -31.60 15.05 10.18
C GLU A 69 -30.96 13.76 10.69
N ARG A 70 -29.87 13.85 11.47
CA ARG A 70 -28.97 12.70 11.73
C ARG A 70 -28.55 12.52 13.18
N GLY A 71 -28.96 13.42 14.08
CA GLY A 71 -28.54 13.44 15.48
C GLY A 71 -27.01 13.39 15.63
N LEU A 72 -26.55 12.49 16.50
CA LEU A 72 -25.13 12.29 16.78
C LEU A 72 -24.30 11.92 15.54
N ALA A 73 -24.87 11.17 14.59
CA ALA A 73 -24.18 10.81 13.35
C ALA A 73 -23.92 12.01 12.43
N GLY A 74 -24.62 13.13 12.65
CA GLY A 74 -24.44 14.38 11.92
C GLY A 74 -23.24 15.23 12.38
N LEU A 75 -22.61 14.87 13.50
CA LEU A 75 -21.50 15.64 14.09
C LEU A 75 -20.16 15.34 13.41
N SER A 76 -19.94 14.09 13.02
CA SER A 76 -18.71 13.67 12.32
C SER A 76 -18.75 14.04 10.83
N ASP A 77 -17.60 14.36 10.26
CA ASP A 77 -17.49 14.46 8.80
C ASP A 77 -17.74 13.07 8.18
N ARG A 78 -18.49 13.02 7.07
CA ARG A 78 -18.53 11.81 6.25
C ARG A 78 -17.11 11.53 5.72
N PRO A 79 -16.71 10.26 5.56
CA PRO A 79 -15.48 9.92 4.88
C PRO A 79 -15.44 10.67 3.56
N ARG A 80 -14.44 11.54 3.38
CA ARG A 80 -14.26 12.24 2.12
C ARG A 80 -13.83 11.18 1.11
N SER A 81 -14.69 10.87 0.14
CA SER A 81 -14.27 10.22 -1.09
C SER A 81 -13.39 11.22 -1.83
N GLY A 82 -12.10 11.26 -1.51
CA GLY A 82 -11.14 11.98 -2.33
C GLY A 82 -11.20 11.52 -3.79
N ARG A 83 -10.44 12.16 -4.67
CA ARG A 83 -10.31 11.70 -6.06
C ARG A 83 -10.03 10.18 -6.05
N PRO A 84 -10.83 9.35 -6.76
CA PRO A 84 -10.59 7.92 -6.82
C PRO A 84 -9.14 7.66 -7.20
N PRO A 85 -8.43 6.74 -6.51
CA PRO A 85 -7.04 6.47 -6.82
C PRO A 85 -6.93 6.01 -8.27
N LEU A 86 -6.03 6.59 -9.06
CA LEU A 86 -5.79 6.16 -10.45
C LEU A 86 -5.42 4.66 -10.53
N ALA A 87 -4.80 4.13 -9.48
CA ALA A 87 -4.57 2.71 -9.29
C ALA A 87 -5.65 2.12 -8.37
N ASP A 88 -6.84 1.93 -8.93
CA ASP A 88 -7.96 1.29 -8.27
C ASP A 88 -7.69 -0.21 -8.01
N ALA A 89 -8.68 -0.91 -7.43
CA ALA A 89 -8.56 -2.33 -7.13
C ALA A 89 -8.33 -3.18 -8.39
N SER A 90 -8.96 -2.82 -9.52
CA SER A 90 -8.83 -3.53 -10.80
C SER A 90 -7.42 -3.39 -11.38
N TYR A 91 -6.88 -2.17 -11.36
CA TYR A 91 -5.50 -1.89 -11.75
C TYR A 91 -4.52 -2.71 -10.93
N ARG A 92 -4.71 -2.75 -9.61
CA ARG A 92 -3.83 -3.50 -8.68
C ARG A 92 -3.88 -5.00 -8.92
N ALA A 93 -5.06 -5.55 -9.17
CA ALA A 93 -5.24 -6.97 -9.49
C ALA A 93 -4.58 -7.33 -10.83
N THR A 94 -4.71 -6.46 -11.84
CA THR A 94 -4.06 -6.64 -13.15
C THR A 94 -2.55 -6.57 -13.03
N LEU A 95 -2.03 -5.59 -12.28
CA LEU A 95 -0.61 -5.45 -12.01
C LEU A 95 -0.03 -6.73 -11.36
N ARG A 96 -0.73 -7.30 -10.37
CA ARG A 96 -0.32 -8.54 -9.69
C ARG A 96 -0.21 -9.71 -10.66
N ARG A 97 -1.26 -9.96 -11.46
CA ARG A 97 -1.25 -11.04 -12.47
C ARG A 97 -0.12 -10.87 -13.49
N LEU A 98 0.18 -9.62 -13.85
CA LEU A 98 1.16 -9.32 -14.88
C LEU A 98 2.60 -9.54 -14.40
N VAL A 99 2.90 -9.16 -13.15
CA VAL A 99 4.24 -9.33 -12.54
C VAL A 99 4.67 -10.80 -12.50
N GLU A 100 3.73 -11.72 -12.29
CA GLU A 100 3.99 -13.17 -12.22
C GLU A 100 4.07 -13.83 -13.60
N ARG A 101 3.59 -13.18 -14.65
CA ARG A 101 3.54 -13.74 -16.00
C ARG A 101 4.83 -13.47 -16.77
N ASP A 102 5.34 -14.49 -17.46
CA ASP A 102 6.48 -14.33 -18.38
C ASP A 102 6.08 -13.38 -19.53
N PRO A 103 6.80 -12.27 -19.75
CA PRO A 103 6.51 -11.36 -20.86
C PRO A 103 6.56 -12.04 -22.23
N ARG A 104 7.29 -13.15 -22.39
CA ARG A 104 7.31 -13.93 -23.64
C ARG A 104 5.95 -14.53 -23.98
N ALA A 105 5.17 -14.91 -22.97
CA ALA A 105 3.79 -15.38 -23.15
C ALA A 105 2.83 -14.26 -23.59
N LEU A 106 3.30 -13.01 -23.65
CA LEU A 106 2.59 -11.84 -24.15
C LEU A 106 3.21 -11.30 -25.45
N GLY A 107 4.11 -12.06 -26.09
CA GLY A 107 4.74 -11.69 -27.36
C GLY A 107 5.98 -10.80 -27.23
N TYR A 108 6.50 -10.56 -26.03
CA TYR A 108 7.72 -9.75 -25.86
C TYR A 108 9.00 -10.59 -26.01
N ALA A 109 10.03 -10.00 -26.63
CA ALA A 109 11.34 -10.63 -26.82
C ALA A 109 12.16 -10.78 -25.50
N PHE A 110 11.71 -10.16 -24.40
CA PHE A 110 12.40 -10.21 -23.11
C PHE A 110 11.71 -11.17 -22.13
N ALA A 111 12.50 -11.80 -21.25
CA ALA A 111 12.00 -12.78 -20.28
C ALA A 111 11.61 -12.20 -18.91
N ARG A 112 11.83 -10.89 -18.67
CA ARG A 112 11.61 -10.26 -17.36
C ARG A 112 11.08 -8.86 -17.47
N TRP A 113 10.16 -8.54 -16.56
CA TRP A 113 9.67 -7.18 -16.34
C TRP A 113 10.75 -6.29 -15.71
N THR A 114 10.89 -5.09 -16.27
CA THR A 114 11.46 -3.95 -15.57
C THR A 114 10.34 -2.98 -15.24
N ALA A 115 10.49 -2.12 -14.23
CA ALA A 115 9.43 -1.18 -13.86
C ALA A 115 8.98 -0.29 -15.04
N PRO A 116 9.87 0.24 -15.91
CA PRO A 116 9.43 0.97 -17.11
C PRO A 116 8.63 0.12 -18.11
N ARG A 117 9.04 -1.13 -18.35
CA ARG A 117 8.35 -2.04 -19.29
C ARG A 117 6.98 -2.45 -18.76
N LEU A 118 6.92 -2.75 -17.48
CA LEU A 118 5.67 -3.08 -16.79
C LEU A 118 4.71 -1.91 -16.82
N GLY A 119 5.20 -0.69 -16.56
CA GLY A 119 4.40 0.54 -16.65
C GLY A 119 3.87 0.79 -18.06
N ALA A 120 4.69 0.57 -19.09
CA ALA A 120 4.26 0.71 -20.49
C ALA A 120 3.16 -0.29 -20.85
N HIS A 121 3.33 -1.58 -20.49
CA HIS A 121 2.29 -2.59 -20.75
C HIS A 121 1.01 -2.31 -19.94
N MET A 122 1.13 -1.91 -18.67
CA MET A 122 0.00 -1.51 -17.83
C MET A 122 -0.79 -0.37 -18.46
N ALA A 123 -0.11 0.64 -19.03
CA ALA A 123 -0.78 1.74 -19.72
C ALA A 123 -1.59 1.25 -20.93
N THR A 124 -1.12 0.24 -21.65
CA THR A 124 -1.87 -0.36 -22.78
C THR A 124 -3.11 -1.13 -22.30
N VAL A 125 -2.99 -1.92 -21.24
CA VAL A 125 -4.11 -2.79 -20.79
C VAL A 125 -5.13 -2.08 -19.92
N SER A 126 -4.72 -1.06 -19.14
CA SER A 126 -5.61 -0.38 -18.19
C SER A 126 -5.93 1.07 -18.58
N GLY A 127 -5.30 1.61 -19.63
CA GLY A 127 -5.44 3.02 -20.04
C GLY A 127 -4.85 4.04 -19.06
N VAL A 128 -4.26 3.59 -17.96
CA VAL A 128 -3.74 4.45 -16.88
C VAL A 128 -2.22 4.44 -16.92
N ARG A 129 -1.62 5.61 -17.13
CA ARG A 129 -0.17 5.78 -17.14
C ARG A 129 0.30 6.34 -15.80
N LEU A 130 1.06 5.55 -15.07
CA LEU A 130 1.71 5.96 -13.81
C LEU A 130 3.21 6.20 -14.05
N SER A 131 3.80 7.10 -13.26
CA SER A 131 5.26 7.24 -13.25
C SER A 131 5.91 5.97 -12.70
N THR A 132 7.17 5.71 -13.08
CA THR A 132 7.95 4.56 -12.57
C THR A 132 7.98 4.55 -11.04
N SER A 133 8.14 5.71 -10.39
CA SER A 133 8.16 5.84 -8.93
C SER A 133 6.82 5.50 -8.28
N GLN A 134 5.70 5.91 -8.89
CA GLN A 134 4.37 5.54 -8.41
C GLN A 134 4.11 4.04 -8.57
N LEU A 135 4.51 3.48 -9.71
CA LEU A 135 4.40 2.04 -9.96
C LEU A 135 5.23 1.24 -8.96
N LEU A 136 6.47 1.64 -8.69
CA LEU A 136 7.33 1.00 -7.69
C LEU A 136 6.72 1.10 -6.29
N ARG A 137 6.19 2.27 -5.91
CA ARG A 137 5.48 2.44 -4.63
C ARG A 137 4.29 1.49 -4.51
N LEU A 138 3.52 1.31 -5.59
CA LEU A 138 2.40 0.36 -5.62
C LEU A 138 2.86 -1.09 -5.48
N LEU A 139 3.98 -1.46 -6.11
CA LEU A 139 4.56 -2.80 -5.98
C LEU A 139 5.06 -3.07 -4.57
N HIS A 140 5.77 -2.11 -3.96
CA HIS A 140 6.21 -2.19 -2.56
C HIS A 140 5.02 -2.32 -1.60
N GLY A 141 3.96 -1.52 -1.80
CA GLY A 141 2.73 -1.62 -1.00
C GLY A 141 1.91 -2.89 -1.23
N GLN A 142 2.26 -3.71 -2.22
CA GLN A 142 1.71 -5.05 -2.44
C GLN A 142 2.70 -6.16 -2.07
N GLU A 143 3.75 -5.83 -1.30
CA GLU A 143 4.78 -6.75 -0.80
C GLU A 143 5.58 -7.49 -1.89
N PHE A 144 5.61 -6.98 -3.12
CA PHE A 144 6.46 -7.54 -4.15
C PHE A 144 7.93 -7.27 -3.85
N VAL A 145 8.69 -8.34 -3.65
CA VAL A 145 10.15 -8.28 -3.44
C VAL A 145 10.87 -8.34 -4.78
N TRP A 146 11.73 -7.36 -5.04
CA TRP A 146 12.59 -7.36 -6.22
C TRP A 146 13.58 -8.53 -6.18
N ARG A 147 13.42 -9.50 -7.09
CA ARG A 147 14.37 -10.62 -7.22
C ARG A 147 15.56 -10.22 -8.10
N ARG A 148 16.74 -10.11 -7.48
CA ARG A 148 18.00 -9.82 -8.20
C ARG A 148 18.34 -10.97 -9.16
N THR A 149 18.76 -10.63 -10.38
CA THR A 149 19.17 -11.63 -11.36
C THR A 149 20.56 -12.14 -11.04
N LYS A 150 20.73 -13.46 -11.01
CA LYS A 150 22.07 -14.05 -11.09
C LYS A 150 22.50 -14.00 -12.55
N ARG A 151 23.43 -13.11 -12.91
CA ARG A 151 24.03 -13.09 -14.26
C ARG A 151 24.83 -14.39 -14.40
N THR A 152 24.25 -15.38 -15.07
CA THR A 152 24.93 -16.64 -15.36
C THR A 152 25.15 -16.73 -16.86
N LEU A 153 26.34 -17.15 -17.26
CA LEU A 153 26.68 -17.41 -18.65
C LEU A 153 26.20 -18.80 -19.11
N ARG A 154 25.41 -19.52 -18.30
CA ARG A 154 24.95 -20.90 -18.59
C ARG A 154 24.27 -21.01 -19.95
N ASN A 155 23.49 -20.00 -20.32
CA ASN A 155 22.80 -19.95 -21.60
C ASN A 155 23.73 -19.70 -22.81
N LEU A 156 24.99 -19.33 -22.57
CA LEU A 156 26.03 -19.12 -23.59
C LEU A 156 27.16 -20.17 -23.52
N GLN A 157 27.04 -21.19 -22.66
CA GLN A 157 28.08 -22.22 -22.54
C GLN A 157 27.88 -23.32 -23.59
N ASP A 158 28.95 -23.70 -24.29
CA ASP A 158 28.99 -24.88 -25.16
C ASP A 158 28.93 -26.17 -24.30
N PRO A 159 27.85 -26.99 -24.41
CA PRO A 159 27.72 -28.23 -23.65
C PRO A 159 28.86 -29.22 -23.92
N ALA A 160 29.39 -29.24 -25.14
CA ALA A 160 30.45 -30.16 -25.53
C ALA A 160 31.78 -29.75 -24.86
N ALA A 161 32.08 -28.45 -24.77
CA ALA A 161 33.25 -27.94 -24.05
C ALA A 161 33.21 -28.25 -22.55
N ILE A 162 32.04 -28.11 -21.91
CA ILE A 162 31.87 -28.46 -20.49
C ILE A 162 32.09 -29.96 -20.28
N ALA A 163 31.50 -30.81 -21.12
CA ALA A 163 31.66 -32.26 -21.01
C ALA A 163 33.12 -32.69 -21.18
N ARG A 164 33.88 -32.06 -22.09
CA ARG A 164 35.33 -32.28 -22.25
C ARG A 164 36.10 -31.89 -20.99
N ALA A 165 35.84 -30.70 -20.45
CA ALA A 165 36.49 -30.21 -19.23
C ALA A 165 36.20 -31.12 -18.03
N HIS A 166 34.96 -31.58 -17.86
CA HIS A 166 34.60 -32.54 -16.80
C HIS A 166 35.33 -33.88 -16.95
N ARG A 167 35.46 -34.41 -18.17
CA ARG A 167 36.22 -35.65 -18.43
C ARG A 167 37.70 -35.46 -18.08
N GLN A 168 38.28 -34.33 -18.45
CA GLN A 168 39.68 -33.99 -18.15
C GLN A 168 39.90 -33.85 -16.63
N LEU A 169 39.01 -33.16 -15.92
CA LEU A 169 39.10 -33.01 -14.46
C LEU A 169 38.99 -34.36 -13.74
N LYS A 170 38.07 -35.22 -14.19
CA LYS A 170 37.90 -36.58 -13.64
C LYS A 170 39.16 -37.43 -13.86
N ARG A 171 39.81 -37.31 -15.02
CA ARG A 171 41.07 -38.00 -15.33
C ARG A 171 42.21 -37.53 -14.43
N LEU A 172 42.37 -36.22 -14.27
CA LEU A 172 43.40 -35.64 -13.39
C LEU A 172 43.20 -36.02 -11.92
N LYS A 173 41.95 -36.00 -11.44
CA LYS A 173 41.61 -36.43 -10.07
C LYS A 173 41.85 -37.93 -9.86
N ARG A 174 41.63 -38.76 -10.88
CA ARG A 174 41.90 -40.21 -10.83
C ARG A 174 43.39 -40.54 -10.89
N GLY A 175 44.18 -39.73 -11.61
CA GLY A 175 45.65 -39.83 -11.64
C GLY A 175 46.33 -39.38 -10.35
N ALA A 176 45.76 -38.39 -9.66
CA ALA A 176 46.26 -37.88 -8.38
C ALA A 176 45.95 -38.81 -7.16
N LEU A 177 45.15 -39.88 -7.35
CA LEU A 177 44.72 -40.80 -6.29
C LEU A 177 45.39 -42.19 -6.34
N ARG A 178 46.54 -42.34 -7.01
CA ARG A 178 47.39 -43.54 -6.83
C ARG A 178 48.38 -43.29 -5.67
N PRO A 179 48.20 -43.86 -4.47
CA PRO A 179 49.28 -43.88 -3.50
C PRO A 179 50.44 -44.74 -4.04
N ALA A 180 51.67 -44.26 -3.84
CA ALA A 180 52.86 -45.07 -4.07
C ALA A 180 52.79 -46.29 -3.14
N VAL A 181 52.50 -47.47 -3.70
CA VAL A 181 52.70 -48.74 -3.01
C VAL A 181 54.21 -48.90 -2.87
N GLY A 182 54.73 -48.58 -1.69
CA GLY A 182 56.06 -48.98 -1.29
C GLY A 182 56.09 -50.51 -1.12
N THR A 183 56.79 -51.20 -2.01
CA THR A 183 57.26 -52.55 -1.75
C THR A 183 58.63 -52.44 -1.11
N ASN A 184 58.67 -52.61 0.21
CA ASN A 184 59.89 -52.68 0.99
C ASN A 184 60.45 -54.10 0.96
N SER A 185 61.78 -54.17 0.82
CA SER A 185 62.72 -55.21 1.29
C SER A 185 62.54 -56.67 0.88
N GLY A 186 63.57 -57.19 0.20
CA GLY A 186 64.49 -58.13 0.85
C GLY A 186 64.66 -59.51 0.20
N THR A 187 65.91 -59.84 -0.12
CA THR A 187 66.67 -61.12 0.00
C THR A 187 67.59 -61.27 -1.23
N ALA A 188 68.90 -61.07 -1.14
CA ALA A 188 69.94 -61.91 -0.52
C ALA A 188 70.66 -62.79 -1.57
N THR A 189 71.98 -62.97 -1.37
CA THR A 189 72.92 -63.88 -2.05
C THR A 189 73.59 -63.28 -3.29
N GLY A 190 74.91 -63.16 -3.40
CA GLY A 190 76.02 -63.57 -2.52
C GLY A 190 77.34 -63.07 -3.10
#